data_AF-A0AAD9LGD0-F1
#
_entry.id   AF-A0AAD9LGD0-F1
#
_cell.length_a   1.000
_cell.length_b   1.000
_cell.length_c   1.000
_cell.angle_alpha   90.00
_cell.angle_beta   90.00
_cell.angle_gamma   90.00
#
_symmetry.space_group_name_H-M   'P 1'
#
loop_
_entity.id
_entity.type
_entity.pdbx_description
1 polymer ?
#
loop_
_entity_poly.entity_id
_entity_poly.type
_entity_poly.pdbx_seq_one_letter_code
_entity_poly.pdbx_strand_id
1 'polypeptide(L)'
;MHAALPLLVAFPALASARNVVTIGMTGGWHTSNVTEDNTKLLDTALSGSSYAKSVGDTRVCFSEVNSVETQVVAGTNYRFHIDGCDVTSSDGECSASTLSSCELAGFVVQIFQQTWTDTLKVTSIKAEAPSTSTSTSAASGESASGNGEAILQGTTQQST
;
A
#
# COMPACT_ATOMS: atom_id res chain seq x y z
N MET A 1 29.29 34.20 66.32
CA MET A 1 28.65 34.15 64.98
C MET A 1 28.06 32.75 64.85
N HIS A 2 26.77 32.56 65.11
CA HIS A 2 26.11 31.25 65.08
C HIS A 2 25.27 31.14 63.81
N ALA A 3 25.60 30.15 62.98
CA ALA A 3 24.96 29.84 61.71
C ALA A 3 23.60 29.17 61.92
N ALA A 4 22.58 29.62 61.17
CA ALA A 4 21.26 29.01 61.12
C ALA A 4 21.16 28.09 59.91
N LEU A 5 20.73 26.84 60.15
CA LEU A 5 20.57 25.77 59.16
C LEU A 5 19.09 25.72 58.72
N PRO A 6 18.74 25.81 57.42
CA PRO A 6 17.35 25.67 56.99
C PRO A 6 16.99 24.20 56.71
N LEU A 7 15.86 23.77 57.26
CA LEU A 7 15.27 22.44 57.11
C LEU A 7 14.45 22.39 55.80
N LEU A 8 14.84 21.54 54.85
CA LEU A 8 14.09 21.28 53.61
C LEU A 8 13.02 20.21 53.87
N VAL A 9 11.74 20.56 53.68
CA VAL A 9 10.61 19.63 53.73
C VAL A 9 10.35 19.10 52.31
N ALA A 10 10.60 17.81 52.09
CA ALA A 10 10.30 17.14 50.82
C ALA A 10 8.85 16.64 50.82
N PHE A 11 8.03 17.17 49.89
CA PHE A 11 6.68 16.68 49.64
C PHE A 11 6.73 15.54 48.60
N PRO A 12 6.23 14.32 48.89
CA PRO A 12 6.13 13.26 47.90
C PRO A 12 4.93 13.52 46.97
N ALA A 13 5.19 13.76 45.69
CA ALA A 13 4.16 13.82 44.66
C ALA A 13 3.66 12.39 44.36
N LEU A 14 2.43 12.06 44.77
CA LEU A 14 1.75 10.86 44.30
C LEU A 14 1.38 11.05 42.81
N ALA A 15 2.15 10.44 41.92
CA ALA A 15 1.78 10.31 40.52
C ALA A 15 0.66 9.26 40.39
N SER A 16 -0.55 9.71 40.03
CA SER A 16 -1.66 8.83 39.67
C SER A 16 -1.40 8.23 38.29
N ALA A 17 -1.00 6.96 38.24
CA ALA A 17 -0.87 6.20 37.00
C ALA A 17 -2.25 6.02 36.37
N ARG A 18 -2.50 6.69 35.24
CA ARG A 18 -3.68 6.42 34.42
C ARG A 18 -3.44 5.13 33.64
N ASN A 19 -4.29 4.12 33.89
CA ASN A 19 -4.37 2.95 33.02
C ASN A 19 -4.88 3.40 31.64
N VAL A 20 -3.97 3.55 30.69
CA VAL A 20 -4.35 3.71 29.28
C VAL A 20 -4.83 2.35 28.79
N VAL A 21 -6.14 2.19 28.70
CA VAL A 21 -6.75 1.05 28.04
C VAL A 21 -6.69 1.34 26.54
N THR A 22 -5.65 0.88 25.84
CA THR A 22 -5.65 0.83 24.38
C THR A 22 -6.51 -0.35 23.94
N ILE A 23 -7.84 -0.16 23.94
CA ILE A 23 -8.75 -1.05 23.20
C ILE A 23 -8.79 -0.52 21.77
N GLY A 24 -7.99 -1.17 20.94
CA GLY A 24 -7.96 -1.00 19.50
C GLY A 24 -7.06 -2.10 18.96
N MET A 25 -7.58 -3.33 18.90
CA MET A 25 -6.91 -4.38 18.14
C MET A 25 -6.99 -3.96 16.68
N THR A 26 -6.02 -3.17 16.22
CA THR A 26 -5.90 -2.84 14.80
C THR A 26 -5.81 -4.15 14.03
N GLY A 27 -6.61 -4.29 12.97
CA GLY A 27 -6.51 -5.46 12.09
C GLY A 27 -5.11 -5.55 11.49
N GLY A 28 -4.73 -6.73 11.02
CA GLY A 28 -3.58 -6.86 10.14
C GLY A 28 -3.86 -6.21 8.77
N TRP A 29 -2.81 -6.08 7.96
CA TRP A 29 -2.99 -5.81 6.54
C TRP A 29 -3.65 -7.00 5.87
N HIS A 30 -4.55 -6.74 4.93
CA HIS A 30 -5.16 -7.77 4.10
C HIS A 30 -5.32 -7.26 2.67
N THR A 31 -5.09 -8.15 1.70
CA THR A 31 -5.30 -7.86 0.29
C THR A 31 -6.77 -7.55 0.03
N SER A 32 -7.02 -6.56 -0.82
CA SER A 32 -8.33 -6.14 -1.28
C SER A 32 -8.32 -6.05 -2.81
N ASN A 33 -9.49 -6.16 -3.45
CA ASN A 33 -9.58 -5.98 -4.89
C ASN A 33 -9.38 -4.50 -5.26
N VAL A 34 -8.74 -4.25 -6.40
CA VAL A 34 -8.71 -2.91 -7.01
C VAL A 34 -10.11 -2.60 -7.52
N THR A 35 -10.69 -1.47 -7.11
CA THR A 35 -12.03 -1.04 -7.48
C THR A 35 -12.01 0.43 -7.85
N GLU A 36 -13.00 0.88 -8.62
CA GLU A 36 -13.11 2.30 -8.99
C GLU A 36 -13.12 3.22 -7.76
N ASP A 37 -13.79 2.81 -6.68
CA ASP A 37 -13.83 3.58 -5.43
C ASP A 37 -12.45 3.78 -4.79
N ASN A 38 -11.62 2.73 -4.75
CA ASN A 38 -10.30 2.85 -4.14
C ASN A 38 -9.28 3.52 -5.07
N THR A 39 -9.41 3.36 -6.39
CA THR A 39 -8.64 4.14 -7.37
C THR A 39 -8.99 5.62 -7.27
N LYS A 40 -10.27 5.98 -7.13
CA LYS A 40 -10.70 7.37 -6.93
C LYS A 40 -10.21 7.95 -5.60
N LEU A 41 -10.16 7.13 -4.55
CA LEU A 41 -9.57 7.52 -3.26
C LEU A 41 -8.08 7.83 -3.42
N LEU A 42 -7.33 6.99 -4.14
CA LEU A 42 -5.92 7.23 -4.47
C LEU A 42 -5.76 8.54 -5.26
N ASP A 43 -6.53 8.70 -6.32
CA ASP A 43 -6.53 9.92 -7.16
C ASP A 43 -6.80 11.18 -6.35
N THR A 44 -7.84 11.17 -5.51
CA THR A 44 -8.19 12.30 -4.65
C THR A 44 -7.10 12.60 -3.62
N ALA A 45 -6.47 11.57 -3.06
CA ALA A 45 -5.42 11.74 -2.06
C ALA A 45 -4.14 12.32 -2.68
N LEU A 46 -3.77 11.85 -3.88
CA LEU A 46 -2.57 12.27 -4.60
C LEU A 46 -2.71 13.65 -5.26
N SER A 47 -3.91 14.02 -5.71
CA SER A 47 -4.21 15.38 -6.22
C SER A 47 -4.44 16.42 -5.11
N GLY A 48 -4.71 15.95 -3.88
CA GLY A 48 -4.89 16.81 -2.71
C GLY A 48 -3.58 17.41 -2.19
N SER A 49 -3.68 18.15 -1.08
CA SER A 49 -2.52 18.77 -0.39
C SER A 49 -2.21 18.13 0.97
N SER A 50 -2.97 17.11 1.37
CA SER A 50 -2.89 16.48 2.69
C SER A 50 -1.83 15.38 2.72
N TYR A 51 -0.58 15.78 2.91
CA TYR A 51 0.56 14.87 3.06
C TYR A 51 1.09 14.87 4.51
N ALA A 52 1.50 13.71 5.00
CA ALA A 52 2.24 13.63 6.26
C ALA A 52 3.64 14.26 6.10
N LYS A 53 4.15 14.87 7.17
CA LYS A 53 5.49 15.48 7.18
C LYS A 53 6.60 14.48 6.81
N SER A 54 6.38 13.19 7.09
CA SER A 54 7.28 12.09 6.71
C SER A 54 7.39 11.85 5.21
N VAL A 55 6.40 12.29 4.40
CA VAL A 55 6.45 12.18 2.94
C VAL A 55 7.36 13.25 2.34
N GLY A 56 7.53 14.39 3.00
CA GLY A 56 8.31 15.51 2.49
C GLY A 56 7.76 16.05 1.17
N ASP A 57 8.66 16.36 0.24
CA ASP A 57 8.33 16.93 -1.07
C ASP A 57 8.05 15.88 -2.14
N THR A 58 8.18 14.58 -1.82
CA THR A 58 7.92 13.49 -2.78
C THR A 58 6.48 13.52 -3.27
N ARG A 59 6.29 13.54 -4.58
CA ARG A 59 4.98 13.39 -5.23
C ARG A 59 5.08 12.36 -6.33
N VAL A 60 4.01 11.61 -6.52
CA VAL A 60 3.90 10.62 -7.59
C VAL A 60 2.54 10.76 -8.24
N CYS A 61 2.49 10.62 -9.56
CA CYS A 61 1.24 10.30 -10.25
C CYS A 61 1.21 8.80 -10.54
N PHE A 62 0.03 8.22 -10.72
CA PHE A 62 -0.11 6.80 -11.06
C PHE A 62 -0.62 6.61 -12.49
N SER A 63 -0.17 5.55 -13.16
CA SER A 63 -0.71 5.07 -14.44
C SER A 63 -1.52 3.79 -14.27
N GLU A 64 -1.13 2.94 -13.33
CA GLU A 64 -1.78 1.66 -13.07
C GLU A 64 -1.77 1.35 -11.57
N VAL A 65 -2.85 0.73 -11.08
CA VAL A 65 -2.95 0.23 -9.71
C VAL A 65 -2.82 -1.30 -9.74
N ASN A 66 -1.65 -1.80 -9.39
CA ASN A 66 -1.32 -3.22 -9.44
C ASN A 66 -1.99 -4.03 -8.33
N SER A 67 -2.03 -3.49 -7.12
CA SER A 67 -2.74 -4.10 -5.99
C SER A 67 -3.03 -3.10 -4.88
N VAL A 68 -3.96 -3.48 -4.01
CA VAL A 68 -4.31 -2.72 -2.82
C VAL A 68 -4.43 -3.63 -1.61
N GLU A 69 -3.87 -3.19 -0.49
CA GLU A 69 -4.08 -3.79 0.82
C GLU A 69 -4.75 -2.78 1.73
N THR A 70 -5.57 -3.26 2.66
CA THR A 70 -6.26 -2.42 3.62
C THR A 70 -6.00 -2.88 5.05
N GLN A 71 -6.12 -1.95 5.98
CA GLN A 71 -5.99 -2.21 7.41
C GLN A 71 -6.99 -1.34 8.17
N VAL A 72 -7.91 -1.98 8.90
CA VAL A 72 -8.85 -1.27 9.76
C VAL A 72 -8.18 -0.97 11.10
N VAL A 73 -8.19 0.31 11.47
CA VAL A 73 -7.65 0.88 12.71
C VAL A 73 -8.71 1.79 13.34
N ALA A 74 -8.34 2.91 13.95
CA ALA A 74 -9.26 4.04 14.16
C ALA A 74 -9.49 4.80 12.83
N GLY A 75 -9.90 4.09 11.78
CA GLY A 75 -9.91 4.53 10.37
C GLY A 75 -9.57 3.36 9.45
N THR A 76 -9.25 3.67 8.20
CA THR A 76 -8.75 2.69 7.25
C THR A 76 -7.42 3.17 6.69
N ASN A 77 -6.37 2.37 6.84
CA ASN A 77 -5.18 2.53 6.02
C ASN A 77 -5.35 1.76 4.72
N TYR A 78 -4.92 2.36 3.63
CA TYR A 78 -4.77 1.76 2.32
C TYR A 78 -3.28 1.73 1.98
N ARG A 79 -2.83 0.65 1.36
CA ARG A 79 -1.48 0.51 0.79
C ARG A 79 -1.67 0.11 -0.66
N PHE A 80 -1.43 1.07 -1.55
CA PHE A 80 -1.49 0.89 -2.99
C PHE A 80 -0.10 0.58 -3.52
N HIS A 81 -0.04 -0.43 -4.36
CA HIS A 81 1.11 -0.74 -5.21
C HIS A 81 0.75 -0.24 -6.60
N ILE A 82 1.48 0.75 -7.10
CA ILE A 82 1.17 1.44 -8.35
C ILE A 82 2.39 1.47 -9.26
N ASP A 83 2.15 1.55 -10.56
CA ASP A 83 3.14 2.07 -11.51
C ASP A 83 2.84 3.54 -11.78
N GLY A 84 3.89 4.33 -11.96
CA GLY A 84 3.73 5.76 -12.15
C GLY A 84 5.05 6.51 -12.30
N CYS A 85 4.99 7.81 -12.04
CA CYS A 85 6.10 8.73 -12.22
C CYS A 85 6.38 9.52 -10.95
N ASP A 86 7.66 9.71 -10.65
CA ASP A 86 8.11 10.75 -9.72
C ASP A 86 7.90 12.12 -10.39
N VAL A 87 7.18 12.99 -9.70
CA VAL A 87 6.77 14.31 -10.20
C VAL A 87 7.00 15.37 -9.13
N THR A 88 7.10 16.63 -9.53
CA THR A 88 7.21 17.75 -8.58
C THR A 88 5.86 18.18 -8.00
N SER A 89 4.77 17.90 -8.74
CA SER A 89 3.39 18.11 -8.33
C SER A 89 2.58 16.94 -8.84
N SER A 90 1.70 16.41 -7.99
CA SER A 90 0.85 15.29 -8.34
C SER A 90 -0.58 15.78 -8.55
N ASP A 91 -1.16 15.38 -9.67
CA ASP A 91 -2.57 15.64 -10.01
C ASP A 91 -3.42 14.36 -9.90
N GLY A 92 -2.92 13.32 -9.24
CA GLY A 92 -3.56 12.00 -9.20
C GLY A 92 -3.05 11.10 -10.31
N GLU A 93 -3.91 10.76 -11.26
CA GLU A 93 -3.52 10.00 -12.46
C GLU A 93 -2.49 10.76 -13.32
N CYS A 94 -1.53 10.05 -13.90
CA CYS A 94 -0.51 10.65 -14.75
C CYS A 94 -1.11 11.17 -16.06
N SER A 95 -0.85 12.45 -16.37
CA SER A 95 -1.17 13.01 -17.68
C SER A 95 -0.36 12.35 -18.80
N ALA A 96 -0.91 12.31 -20.01
CA ALA A 96 -0.24 11.74 -21.18
C ALA A 96 1.16 12.36 -21.45
N SER A 97 1.34 13.65 -21.16
CA SER A 97 2.63 14.33 -21.28
C SER A 97 3.65 13.84 -20.25
N THR A 98 3.21 13.55 -19.04
CA THR A 98 4.06 12.98 -17.98
C THR A 98 4.50 11.58 -18.38
N LEU A 99 3.56 10.74 -18.81
CA LEU A 99 3.86 9.37 -19.25
C LEU A 99 4.81 9.31 -20.46
N SER A 100 4.80 10.34 -21.31
CA SER A 100 5.70 10.42 -22.46
C SER A 100 7.13 10.87 -22.11
N SER A 101 7.32 11.48 -20.93
CA SER A 101 8.59 12.11 -20.53
C SER A 101 9.25 11.45 -19.31
N CYS A 102 8.54 10.53 -18.65
CA CYS A 102 8.99 9.80 -17.49
C CYS A 102 9.15 8.31 -17.82
N GLU A 103 10.09 7.66 -17.13
CA GLU A 103 10.20 6.20 -17.09
C GLU A 103 9.32 5.67 -15.95
N LEU A 104 8.38 4.78 -16.27
CA LEU A 104 7.47 4.21 -15.27
C LEU A 104 8.25 3.42 -14.22
N ALA A 105 7.95 3.69 -12.96
CA ALA A 105 8.50 2.98 -11.81
C ALA A 105 7.38 2.55 -10.86
N GLY A 106 7.64 1.47 -10.13
CA GLY A 106 6.74 1.00 -9.08
C GLY A 106 6.84 1.86 -7.82
N PHE A 107 5.70 2.13 -7.17
CA PHE A 107 5.62 2.84 -5.91
C PHE A 107 4.62 2.19 -4.94
N VAL A 108 4.96 2.24 -3.65
CA VAL A 108 4.05 1.95 -2.54
C VAL A 108 3.55 3.26 -1.95
N VAL A 109 2.27 3.55 -2.16
CA VAL A 109 1.58 4.72 -1.59
C VAL A 109 0.69 4.27 -0.44
N GLN A 110 0.87 4.85 0.75
CA GLN A 110 -0.02 4.61 1.89
C GLN A 110 -0.89 5.84 2.14
N ILE A 111 -2.18 5.58 2.33
CA ILE A 111 -3.20 6.59 2.59
C ILE A 111 -3.98 6.19 3.83
N PHE A 112 -4.25 7.17 4.69
CA PHE A 112 -5.14 7.01 5.82
C PHE A 112 -6.44 7.77 5.58
N GLN A 113 -7.56 7.09 5.80
CA GLN A 113 -8.90 7.65 5.71
C GLN A 113 -9.68 7.47 7.00
N GLN A 114 -10.38 8.52 7.44
CA GLN A 114 -11.47 8.46 8.42
C GLN A 114 -12.64 9.29 7.92
N THR A 115 -13.71 8.64 7.48
CA THR A 115 -14.88 9.31 6.91
C THR A 115 -15.65 10.14 7.94
N TRP A 116 -15.69 9.72 9.21
CA TRP A 116 -16.39 10.45 10.27
C TRP A 116 -15.68 11.72 10.76
N THR A 117 -14.43 11.93 10.36
CA THR A 117 -13.68 13.18 10.59
C THR A 117 -13.21 13.85 9.30
N ASP A 118 -13.76 13.41 8.15
CA ASP A 118 -13.40 13.91 6.82
C ASP A 118 -11.88 13.97 6.58
N THR A 119 -11.17 12.94 7.07
CA THR A 119 -9.72 12.88 7.02
C THR A 119 -9.30 11.98 5.87
N LEU A 120 -8.55 12.54 4.92
CA LEU A 120 -7.83 11.80 3.88
C LEU A 120 -6.39 12.32 3.87
N LYS A 121 -5.42 11.43 4.01
CA LYS A 121 -4.02 11.83 4.15
C LYS A 121 -3.07 10.80 3.56
N VAL A 122 -2.16 11.25 2.69
CA VAL A 122 -1.03 10.43 2.23
C VAL A 122 0.00 10.35 3.37
N THR A 123 0.27 9.15 3.86
CA THR A 123 1.14 8.93 5.02
C THR A 123 2.55 8.43 4.65
N SER A 124 2.69 7.79 3.49
CA SER A 124 3.97 7.30 2.96
C SER A 124 3.95 7.21 1.43
N ILE A 125 5.07 7.51 0.80
CA ILE A 125 5.37 7.18 -0.60
C ILE A 125 6.77 6.58 -0.62
N LYS A 126 6.94 5.43 -1.26
CA LYS A 126 8.23 4.76 -1.43
C LYS A 126 8.33 4.15 -2.82
N ALA A 127 9.48 4.23 -3.46
CA ALA A 127 9.73 3.46 -4.67
C ALA A 127 9.79 1.96 -4.33
N GLU A 128 9.19 1.14 -5.18
CA GLU A 128 9.41 -0.30 -5.16
C GLU A 128 10.74 -0.61 -5.81
N ALA A 129 11.49 -1.55 -5.22
CA ALA A 129 12.67 -2.06 -5.88
C ALA A 129 12.24 -2.73 -7.20
N PRO A 130 12.91 -2.47 -8.33
CA PRO A 130 12.60 -3.15 -9.58
C PRO A 130 12.84 -4.65 -9.37
N SER A 131 11.75 -5.40 -9.31
CA SER A 131 11.82 -6.85 -9.27
C SER A 131 12.27 -7.29 -10.66
N THR A 132 13.50 -7.80 -10.78
CA THR A 132 13.93 -8.51 -11.98
C THR A 132 13.10 -9.78 -12.08
N SER A 133 11.92 -9.66 -12.68
CA SER A 133 11.05 -10.79 -13.01
C SER A 133 11.78 -11.66 -14.03
N THR A 134 12.52 -12.65 -13.53
CA THR A 134 13.02 -13.75 -14.34
C THR A 134 11.80 -14.50 -14.85
N SER A 135 11.40 -14.20 -16.09
CA SER A 135 10.53 -15.06 -16.88
C SER A 135 11.24 -16.40 -17.08
N THR A 136 11.12 -17.29 -16.09
CA THR A 136 11.43 -18.70 -16.27
C THR A 136 10.29 -19.27 -17.11
N SER A 137 10.46 -19.19 -18.43
CA SER A 137 9.77 -20.07 -19.36
C SER A 137 10.21 -21.50 -19.04
N ALA A 138 9.51 -22.13 -18.10
CA ALA A 138 9.64 -23.55 -17.85
C ALA A 138 9.05 -24.28 -19.06
N ALA A 139 9.94 -24.80 -19.91
CA ALA A 139 9.63 -25.83 -20.88
C ALA A 139 8.99 -27.01 -20.15
N SER A 140 7.70 -27.25 -20.40
CA SER A 140 7.03 -28.49 -20.03
C SER A 140 7.48 -29.60 -20.97
N GLY A 141 8.58 -30.25 -20.61
CA GLY A 141 8.87 -31.62 -21.01
C GLY A 141 7.97 -32.55 -20.21
N GLU A 142 6.82 -32.90 -20.77
CA GLU A 142 5.92 -33.91 -20.22
C GLU A 142 6.48 -35.30 -20.54
N SER A 143 7.03 -35.99 -19.53
CA SER A 143 7.36 -37.42 -19.60
C SER A 143 6.38 -38.18 -18.71
N ALA A 144 5.43 -38.88 -19.33
CA ALA A 144 4.59 -39.87 -18.66
C ALA A 144 4.70 -41.21 -19.40
N SER A 145 5.27 -42.20 -18.71
CA SER A 145 5.33 -43.60 -19.10
C SER A 145 4.17 -44.35 -18.46
N GLY A 146 3.39 -45.10 -19.25
CA GLY A 146 2.33 -45.97 -18.76
C GLY A 146 1.61 -46.71 -19.90
N ASN A 147 1.81 -48.02 -19.97
CA ASN A 147 1.40 -48.93 -21.05
C ASN A 147 -0.11 -49.21 -21.08
N GLY A 148 -0.68 -49.41 -22.28
CA GLY A 148 -2.03 -49.92 -22.47
C GLY A 148 -2.50 -49.99 -23.92
N GLU A 149 -2.26 -51.16 -24.53
CA GLU A 149 -3.09 -51.86 -25.54
C GLU A 149 -3.70 -51.09 -26.74
N ALA A 150 -3.28 -51.52 -27.94
CA ALA A 150 -3.79 -51.07 -29.23
C ALA A 150 -5.09 -51.81 -29.62
N ILE A 151 -6.15 -51.09 -29.98
CA ILE A 151 -7.21 -51.56 -30.90
C ILE A 151 -7.64 -50.41 -31.85
N LEU A 152 -7.84 -50.81 -33.11
CA LEU A 152 -8.07 -50.07 -34.35
C LEU A 152 -9.49 -49.46 -34.50
N GLN A 153 -9.65 -48.67 -35.58
CA GLN A 153 -10.87 -48.16 -36.27
C GLN A 153 -11.21 -46.70 -35.91
N GLY A 154 -11.49 -45.76 -36.81
CA GLY A 154 -11.79 -45.72 -38.25
C GLY A 154 -12.82 -44.60 -38.49
N THR A 155 -12.60 -43.70 -39.47
CA THR A 155 -13.57 -42.84 -40.21
C THR A 155 -14.79 -42.25 -39.46
N THR A 156 -15.10 -40.93 -39.52
CA THR A 156 -15.83 -40.28 -40.64
C THR A 156 -16.00 -38.77 -40.38
N GLN A 157 -16.01 -37.97 -41.45
CA GLN A 157 -16.39 -36.55 -41.55
C GLN A 157 -17.90 -36.33 -41.32
N GLN A 158 -18.35 -35.17 -40.80
CA GLN A 158 -19.48 -34.44 -41.42
C GLN A 158 -19.65 -33.01 -40.89
N SER A 159 -19.83 -32.10 -41.85
CA SER A 159 -20.26 -30.71 -41.74
C SER A 159 -21.69 -30.54 -41.24
N THR A 160 -21.95 -29.36 -40.68
CA THR A 160 -23.16 -28.56 -40.96
C THR A 160 -22.76 -27.10 -41.01
#